data_AF-A0A9E1KX33-F1
#
_entry.id   AF-A0A9E1KX33-F1
#
_cell.length_a   1.000
_cell.length_b   1.000
_cell.length_c   1.000
_cell.angle_alpha   90.00
_cell.angle_beta   90.00
_cell.angle_gamma   90.00
#
_symmetry.space_group_name_H-M   'P 1'
#
loop_
_entity.id
_entity.type
_entity.pdbx_description
1 polymer ?
#
loop_
_entity_poly.entity_id
_entity_poly.type
_entity_poly.pdbx_seq_one_letter_code
_entity_poly.pdbx_strand_id
1 'polypeptide(L)'
;MIIAEGKPFKEVYEFTKNHKKILLLGCGTCVTVCMAGGEKEVGVLSSQIRIAAKENGHEIAVEEHTIKRQCDREFFDEETTKKIKEADAVISLACG
;
A
#
# COMPACT_ATOMS: atom_id res chain seq x y z
N MET A 1 3.46 21.64 -8.04
CA MET A 1 4.33 20.91 -7.10
C MET A 1 3.42 20.19 -6.12
N ILE A 2 3.49 18.86 -6.05
CA ILE A 2 2.66 18.06 -5.12
C ILE A 2 3.54 17.71 -3.91
N ILE A 3 3.00 17.84 -2.71
CA ILE A 3 3.60 17.36 -1.47
C ILE A 3 2.67 16.28 -0.93
N ALA A 4 3.21 15.10 -0.64
CA ALA A 4 2.47 14.00 -0.06
C ALA A 4 2.98 13.73 1.35
N GLU A 5 2.07 13.48 2.28
CA GLU A 5 2.36 13.09 3.65
C GLU A 5 1.54 11.84 3.99
N GLY A 6 2.15 10.90 4.71
CA GLY A 6 1.48 9.68 5.13
C GLY A 6 0.43 9.96 6.21
N LYS A 7 -0.73 9.31 6.10
CA LYS A 7 -1.70 9.28 7.19
C LYS A 7 -1.09 8.64 8.45
N PRO A 8 -1.57 8.99 9.66
CA PRO A 8 -1.14 8.31 10.87
C PRO A 8 -1.36 6.80 10.77
N PHE A 9 -0.36 6.00 11.16
CA PHE A 9 -0.40 4.54 11.05
C PHE A 9 -1.67 3.93 11.65
N LYS A 10 -2.11 4.43 12.81
CA LYS A 10 -3.31 3.94 13.48
C LYS A 10 -4.54 4.03 12.59
N GLU A 11 -4.71 5.14 11.88
CA GLU A 11 -5.83 5.33 10.94
C GLU A 11 -5.76 4.32 9.79
N VAL A 12 -4.57 4.15 9.20
CA VAL A 12 -4.36 3.17 8.11
C VAL A 12 -4.64 1.75 8.59
N TYR A 13 -4.19 1.39 9.79
CA TYR A 13 -4.41 0.07 10.37
C TYR A 13 -5.90 -0.20 10.66
N GLU A 14 -6.69 0.80 11.07
CA GLU A 14 -8.14 0.61 11.22
C GLU A 14 -8.81 0.19 9.91
N PHE A 15 -8.35 0.70 8.76
CA PHE A 15 -8.88 0.30 7.46
C PHE A 15 -8.57 -1.16 7.11
N THR A 16 -7.57 -1.78 7.73
CA THR A 16 -7.12 -3.14 7.36
C THR A 16 -7.81 -4.25 8.14
N LYS A 17 -8.40 -3.94 9.31
CA LYS A 17 -8.90 -4.95 10.28
C LYS A 17 -9.97 -5.90 9.75
N ASN A 18 -10.75 -5.48 8.75
CA ASN A 18 -11.86 -6.29 8.20
C ASN A 18 -11.47 -7.07 6.93
N HIS A 19 -10.19 -7.08 6.56
CA HIS A 19 -9.69 -7.71 5.32
C HIS A 19 -8.66 -8.79 5.65
N LYS A 20 -8.74 -9.93 4.96
CA LYS A 20 -7.83 -11.06 5.18
C LYS A 20 -6.60 -10.97 4.29
N LYS A 21 -6.76 -10.43 3.08
CA LYS A 21 -5.66 -10.19 2.13
C LYS A 21 -5.74 -8.76 1.63
N ILE A 22 -4.73 -7.96 1.93
CA ILE A 22 -4.61 -6.58 1.45
C ILE A 22 -3.43 -6.45 0.51
N LEU A 23 -3.54 -5.56 -0.47
CA LEU A 23 -2.44 -5.13 -1.32
C LEU A 23 -2.04 -3.71 -0.96
N LEU A 24 -0.79 -3.51 -0.56
CA LEU A 24 -0.18 -2.18 -0.52
C LEU A 24 0.38 -1.88 -1.90
N LEU A 25 -0.21 -0.88 -2.58
CA LEU A 25 0.21 -0.46 -3.90
C LEU A 25 0.95 0.88 -3.80
N GLY A 26 2.26 0.86 -4.03
CA GLY A 26 3.14 2.04 -4.06
C GLY A 26 3.20 2.73 -5.43
N CYS A 27 3.63 3.98 -5.45
CA CYS A 27 3.81 4.79 -6.66
C CYS A 27 5.24 5.33 -6.73
N GLY A 28 6.05 4.74 -7.61
CA GLY A 28 7.50 4.90 -7.66
C GLY A 28 8.06 6.23 -8.15
N THR A 29 7.24 7.25 -8.42
CA THR A 29 7.68 8.52 -9.03
C THR A 29 7.54 9.73 -8.11
N CYS A 30 6.40 10.43 -8.12
CA CYS A 30 6.26 11.74 -7.46
C CYS A 30 6.25 11.64 -5.93
N VAL A 31 5.55 10.65 -5.38
CA VAL A 31 5.42 10.46 -3.92
C VAL A 31 6.63 9.78 -3.28
N THR A 32 7.43 9.04 -4.06
CA THR A 32 8.73 8.52 -3.62
C THR A 32 9.67 9.67 -3.24
N VAL A 33 9.65 10.77 -3.99
CA VAL A 33 10.48 11.96 -3.68
C VAL A 33 10.06 12.58 -2.35
N CYS A 34 8.78 12.47 -1.98
CA CYS A 34 8.26 12.91 -0.69
C CYS A 34 8.45 11.88 0.44
N MET A 35 9.06 10.71 0.17
CA MET A 35 9.15 9.59 1.12
C MET A 35 7.79 9.17 1.67
N ALA A 36 6.76 9.17 0.82
CA ALA A 36 5.38 8.94 1.24
C ALA A 36 4.69 7.75 0.54
N GLY A 37 5.33 7.11 -0.44
CA GLY A 37 4.67 6.04 -1.19
C GLY A 37 5.50 5.22 -2.16
N GLY A 38 6.83 5.32 -2.10
CA GLY A 38 7.72 4.44 -2.85
C GLY A 38 7.79 3.05 -2.24
N GLU A 39 8.60 2.20 -2.84
CA GLU A 39 8.80 0.80 -2.41
C GLU A 39 9.27 0.69 -0.95
N LYS A 40 10.14 1.61 -0.52
CA LYS A 40 10.60 1.67 0.87
C LYS A 40 9.46 1.94 1.85
N GLU A 41 8.59 2.90 1.53
CA GLU A 41 7.45 3.25 2.38
C GLU A 41 6.41 2.13 2.43
N VAL A 42 6.17 1.46 1.30
CA VAL A 42 5.33 0.26 1.22
C VAL A 42 5.87 -0.83 2.15
N GLY A 43 7.17 -1.13 2.10
CA GLY A 43 7.77 -2.17 2.95
C GLY A 43 7.74 -1.83 4.44
N VAL A 44 7.93 -0.56 4.80
CA VAL A 44 7.81 -0.08 6.19
C VAL A 44 6.37 -0.25 6.67
N LEU A 45 5.38 0.21 5.90
CA LEU A 45 3.97 0.11 6.26
C LEU A 45 3.51 -1.35 6.37
N SER A 46 3.94 -2.20 5.43
CA SER A 46 3.68 -3.65 5.47
C SER A 46 4.18 -4.28 6.76
N SER A 47 5.44 -3.99 7.13
CA SER A 47 6.03 -4.50 8.37
C SER A 47 5.25 -4.04 9.60
N GLN A 48 4.86 -2.76 9.65
CA GLN A 48 4.06 -2.22 10.74
C GLN A 48 2.68 -2.90 10.86
N ILE A 49 1.99 -3.09 9.73
CA ILE A 49 0.68 -3.78 9.70
C ILE A 49 0.83 -5.21 10.18
N ARG A 50 1.84 -5.96 9.70
CA ARG A 50 2.07 -7.36 10.10
C ARG A 50 2.36 -7.48 11.61
N ILE A 51 3.16 -6.58 12.16
CA ILE A 51 3.46 -6.55 13.60
C ILE A 51 2.19 -6.26 14.40
N ALA A 52 1.47 -5.19 14.05
CA ALA A 52 0.24 -4.80 14.74
C ALA A 52 -0.84 -5.89 14.65
N ALA A 53 -0.99 -6.53 13.49
CA ALA A 53 -1.94 -7.63 13.30
C ALA A 53 -1.62 -8.80 14.23
N LYS A 54 -0.34 -9.20 14.31
CA LYS A 54 0.11 -10.25 15.23
C LYS A 54 -0.15 -9.91 16.69
N GLU A 55 0.11 -8.67 17.10
CA GLU A 55 -0.14 -8.20 18.48
C GLU A 55 -1.62 -8.18 18.85
N ASN A 56 -2.50 -7.91 17.88
CA ASN A 56 -3.95 -7.84 18.08
C ASN A 56 -4.67 -9.17 17.77
N GLY A 57 -3.93 -10.24 17.41
CA GLY A 57 -4.51 -11.54 17.06
C GLY A 57 -5.29 -11.54 15.75
N HIS A 58 -5.02 -10.60 14.85
CA HIS A 58 -5.61 -10.56 13.51
C HIS A 58 -4.74 -11.30 12.51
N GLU A 59 -5.34 -12.18 11.71
CA GLU A 59 -4.67 -12.81 10.57
C GLU A 59 -4.87 -11.97 9.32
N ILE A 60 -3.81 -11.28 8.89
CA ILE A 60 -3.79 -10.49 7.66
C ILE A 60 -2.60 -10.85 6.79
N ALA A 61 -2.87 -11.19 5.53
CA ALA A 61 -1.87 -11.32 4.48
C ALA A 61 -1.68 -9.95 3.80
N VAL A 62 -0.44 -9.46 3.79
CA VAL A 62 -0.10 -8.17 3.19
C VAL A 62 0.77 -8.40 1.96
N GLU A 63 0.22 -8.17 0.77
CA GLU A 63 1.00 -8.19 -0.46
C GLU A 63 1.54 -6.80 -0.76
N GLU A 64 2.74 -6.76 -1.33
CA GLU A 64 3.44 -5.52 -1.67
C GLU A 64 3.63 -5.44 -3.18
N HIS A 65 3.32 -4.28 -3.75
CA HIS A 65 3.65 -4.00 -5.14
C HIS A 65 3.84 -2.50 -5.35
N THR A 66 4.76 -2.11 -6.22
CA THR A 66 5.00 -0.71 -6.55
C THR A 66 5.09 -0.58 -8.07
N ILE A 67 4.26 0.28 -8.64
CA ILE A 67 4.32 0.62 -10.07
C ILE A 67 4.88 2.02 -10.26
N LYS A 68 5.38 2.33 -11.47
CA LYS A 68 6.02 3.64 -11.71
C LYS A 68 5.06 4.81 -11.46
N ARG A 69 3.86 4.76 -12.05
CA ARG A 69 2.83 5.81 -11.90
C ARG A 69 1.44 5.19 -11.80
N GLN A 70 0.79 5.32 -10.65
CA GLN A 70 -0.60 4.87 -10.47
C GLN A 70 -1.63 5.75 -11.17
N CYS A 71 -1.27 6.99 -11.51
CA CYS A 71 -2.13 7.88 -12.29
C CYS A 71 -2.18 7.54 -13.78
N ASP A 72 -1.33 6.61 -14.24
CA ASP A 72 -1.18 6.27 -15.64
C ASP A 72 -1.47 4.78 -15.87
N ARG A 73 -2.50 4.51 -16.67
CA ARG A 73 -3.01 3.15 -16.93
C ARG A 73 -1.98 2.25 -17.58
N GLU A 74 -1.01 2.80 -18.30
CA GLU A 74 0.02 2.02 -19.00
C GLU A 74 0.93 1.24 -18.03
N PHE A 75 1.00 1.63 -16.76
CA PHE A 75 1.82 0.94 -15.75
C PHE A 75 1.06 -0.14 -14.96
N PHE A 76 -0.22 -0.36 -15.25
CA PHE A 76 -0.98 -1.47 -14.67
C PHE A 76 -0.85 -2.68 -15.57
N ASP A 77 0.26 -3.40 -15.42
CA ASP A 77 0.51 -4.64 -16.13
C ASP A 77 -0.38 -5.80 -15.63
N GLU A 78 -0.23 -6.96 -16.26
CA GLU A 78 -0.99 -8.17 -15.91
C GLU A 78 -0.72 -8.62 -14.47
N GLU A 79 0.51 -8.46 -13.97
CA GLU A 79 0.87 -8.81 -12.60
C GLU A 79 0.17 -7.90 -11.60
N THR A 80 0.24 -6.59 -11.80
CA THR A 80 -0.45 -5.57 -10.99
C THR A 80 -1.94 -5.86 -10.96
N THR A 81 -2.54 -6.09 -12.13
CA THR A 81 -3.96 -6.37 -12.28
C THR A 81 -4.36 -7.65 -11.56
N LYS A 82 -3.54 -8.71 -11.64
CA LYS A 82 -3.76 -9.96 -10.93
C LYS A 82 -3.72 -9.76 -9.42
N LYS A 83 -2.71 -9.07 -8.89
CA LYS A 83 -2.59 -8.78 -7.45
C LYS A 83 -3.78 -7.97 -6.93
N ILE A 84 -4.25 -6.99 -7.70
CA ILE A 84 -5.45 -6.19 -7.36
C ILE A 84 -6.69 -7.10 -7.28
N LYS A 85 -6.88 -8.01 -8.25
CA LYS A 85 -8.03 -8.93 -8.27
C LYS A 85 -8.03 -9.96 -7.14
N GLU A 86 -6.85 -10.35 -6.67
CA GLU A 86 -6.70 -11.33 -5.58
C GLU A 86 -6.80 -10.72 -4.18
N ALA A 87 -6.71 -9.40 -4.05
CA ALA A 87 -6.78 -8.72 -2.76
C ALA A 87 -8.22 -8.37 -2.40
N ASP A 88 -8.56 -8.48 -1.11
CA ASP A 88 -9.85 -8.05 -0.57
C ASP A 88 -9.95 -6.51 -0.55
N ALA A 89 -8.81 -5.84 -0.37
CA ALA A 89 -8.69 -4.39 -0.40
C ALA A 89 -7.31 -3.96 -0.91
N VAL A 90 -7.29 -2.80 -1.56
CA VAL A 90 -6.05 -2.14 -2.03
C VAL A 90 -5.86 -0.84 -1.27
N ILE A 91 -4.71 -0.68 -0.64
CA ILE A 91 -4.28 0.58 -0.04
C ILE A 91 -3.30 1.22 -1.01
N SER A 92 -3.75 2.29 -1.65
CA SER A 92 -2.91 3.08 -2.54
C SER A 92 -2.06 4.05 -1.72
N LEU A 93 -0.75 4.05 -1.98
CA LEU A 93 0.18 5.07 -1.48
C LEU A 93 0.52 6.09 -2.61
N ALA A 94 -0.40 6.37 -3.53
CA ALA A 94 -0.20 7.38 -4.58
C ALA A 94 -0.56 8.79 -4.11
N CYS A 95 -0.34 9.79 -4.97
CA CYS A 95 -0.77 11.16 -4.75
C CYS A 95 -2.27 11.30 -5.14
N GLY A 96 -3.16 11.30 -4.15
CA GLY A 96 -4.61 11.47 -4.34
C GLY A 96 -5.39 11.32 -3.05
#